data_AF-A0A4S8R7R3-F1
#
_entry.id   AF-A0A4S8R7R3-F1
#
_cell.length_a   1.000
_cell.length_b   1.000
_cell.length_c   1.000
_cell.angle_alpha   90.00
_cell.angle_beta   90.00
_cell.angle_gamma   90.00
#
_symmetry.space_group_name_H-M   'P 1'
#
loop_
_entity.id
_entity.type
_entity.pdbx_description
1 polymer ?
#
loop_
_entity_poly.entity_id
_entity_poly.type
_entity_poly.pdbx_seq_one_letter_code
_entity_poly.pdbx_strand_id
1 'polypeptide(L)'
;MAAIKTLYVYYKDRNSIYGTIGRLSIFYNPSKRLYMTQEEVSDSMLCIFKALIPSVRTGNTAQFEYLRGMVSEGHQGKLIHWLVSRVKGAFEIVNGSISSYSLLHYIIGARFLHRDQLSVKMVMERTNNLHICPGYGSWGRYQPQTLTVLAMYDQEMLTSWRKLLQETKQDMNVFIERELDAKILTSTGWTKATLKALFQYHFDTPGYNGKRAFNGFPQCDRCGHLNIVIGMMRLKMDLEFRRQLREIRTGPAYTPSSSHTKAAEDGSTWTVIVDESGNTLPNSQQKIWPPLPYRFVCSDKCKDGVSVHDVFENDLEDLPVFPIYVSEGGRPRRHYLRLAEEETKYLNHTMPGAFTPECLDVHICIW
;
A
#
# COMPACT_ATOMS: atom_id res chain seq x y z
N MET A 1 3.82 23.97 -30.70
CA MET A 1 3.51 25.41 -30.95
C MET A 1 2.18 25.88 -30.36
N ALA A 2 1.09 25.11 -30.42
CA ALA A 2 -0.20 25.52 -29.84
C ALA A 2 -0.17 25.76 -28.31
N ALA A 3 0.50 24.88 -27.55
CA ALA A 3 0.63 25.05 -26.09
C ALA A 3 1.32 26.36 -25.66
N ILE A 4 2.31 26.82 -26.45
CA ILE A 4 3.03 28.06 -26.20
C ILE A 4 2.14 29.29 -26.44
N LYS A 5 1.29 29.26 -27.48
CA LYS A 5 0.29 30.32 -27.72
C LYS A 5 -0.78 30.35 -26.63
N THR A 6 -1.23 29.19 -26.16
CA THR A 6 -2.17 29.09 -25.02
C THR A 6 -1.55 29.64 -23.73
N LEU A 7 -0.28 29.33 -23.45
CA LEU A 7 0.46 29.88 -22.31
C LEU A 7 0.58 31.42 -22.34
N TYR A 8 0.71 32.01 -23.54
CA TYR A 8 0.80 33.46 -23.71
C TYR A 8 -0.49 34.21 -23.37
N VAL A 9 -1.66 33.57 -23.59
CA VAL A 9 -2.96 34.12 -23.21
C VAL A 9 -3.15 34.11 -21.68
N TYR A 10 -2.61 33.10 -20.99
CA TYR A 10 -2.72 32.97 -19.53
C TYR A 10 -1.65 33.76 -18.75
N TYR A 11 -0.58 34.21 -19.40
CA TYR A 11 0.47 35.04 -18.80
C TYR A 11 -0.04 36.40 -18.28
N LYS A 12 -1.15 36.91 -18.83
CA LYS A 12 -1.71 38.24 -18.48
C LYS A 12 -2.46 38.28 -17.15
N ASP A 13 -2.76 37.13 -16.53
CA ASP A 13 -3.51 37.06 -15.28
C ASP A 13 -2.64 36.46 -14.14
N ARG A 14 -1.81 37.31 -13.53
CA ARG A 14 -0.82 36.91 -12.51
C ARG A 14 -1.45 36.35 -11.22
N ASN A 15 -2.76 36.51 -11.02
CA ASN A 15 -3.46 35.98 -9.85
C ASN A 15 -3.90 34.51 -10.00
N SER A 16 -3.81 33.93 -11.22
CA SER A 16 -4.30 32.56 -11.49
C SER A 16 -3.25 31.56 -11.97
N ILE A 17 -1.95 31.82 -11.82
CA ILE A 17 -0.85 30.93 -12.29
C ILE A 17 -0.94 29.50 -11.71
N TYR A 18 -1.45 29.35 -10.48
CA TYR A 18 -1.76 28.05 -9.88
C TYR A 18 -2.88 27.33 -10.66
N GLY A 19 -3.86 28.10 -11.14
CA GLY A 19 -4.85 27.68 -12.10
C GLY A 19 -4.26 27.35 -13.48
N THR A 20 -3.24 28.05 -13.98
CA THR A 20 -2.63 27.74 -15.29
C THR A 20 -1.84 26.43 -15.27
N ILE A 21 -0.97 26.23 -14.26
CA ILE A 21 -0.25 24.95 -14.09
C ILE A 21 -1.25 23.82 -13.81
N GLY A 22 -2.20 24.02 -12.90
CA GLY A 22 -3.23 23.02 -12.58
C GLY A 22 -4.16 22.71 -13.75
N ARG A 23 -4.48 23.68 -14.61
CA ARG A 23 -5.29 23.44 -15.83
C ARG A 23 -4.48 22.71 -16.88
N LEU A 24 -3.21 23.05 -17.07
CA LEU A 24 -2.33 22.35 -18.00
C LEU A 24 -2.05 20.92 -17.53
N SER A 25 -1.94 20.71 -16.23
CA SER A 25 -1.71 19.38 -15.66
C SER A 25 -2.91 18.44 -15.84
N ILE A 26 -4.14 18.96 -15.92
CA ILE A 26 -5.31 18.18 -16.36
C ILE A 26 -5.09 17.62 -17.77
N PHE A 27 -4.54 18.42 -18.67
CA PHE A 27 -4.24 17.98 -20.02
C PHE A 27 -3.06 17.02 -20.01
N TYR A 28 -1.96 17.32 -19.32
CA TYR A 28 -0.76 16.49 -19.24
C TYR A 28 -0.83 15.46 -18.11
N ASN A 29 -2.01 14.94 -17.81
CA ASN A 29 -2.18 13.97 -16.75
C ASN A 29 -1.80 12.55 -17.24
N PRO A 30 -0.83 11.87 -16.61
CA PRO A 30 -0.44 10.49 -16.93
C PRO A 30 -1.60 9.49 -16.95
N SER A 31 -2.67 9.72 -16.18
CA SER A 31 -3.83 8.82 -16.11
C SER A 31 -4.83 8.97 -17.26
N LYS A 32 -4.73 10.03 -18.09
CA LYS A 32 -5.78 10.41 -19.06
C LYS A 32 -5.36 10.34 -20.54
N ARG A 33 -4.08 10.08 -20.86
CA ARG A 33 -3.59 10.15 -22.26
C ARG A 33 -3.28 8.78 -22.85
N LEU A 34 -3.78 8.55 -24.06
CA LEU A 34 -3.68 7.29 -24.79
C LEU A 34 -2.52 7.22 -25.80
N TYR A 35 -1.88 8.36 -26.12
CA TYR A 35 -0.92 8.47 -27.24
C TYR A 35 0.50 8.91 -26.85
N MET A 36 0.79 9.06 -25.56
CA MET A 36 2.12 9.44 -25.07
C MET A 36 2.50 8.53 -23.91
N THR A 37 3.75 8.14 -23.84
CA THR A 37 4.31 7.43 -22.69
C THR A 37 4.32 8.33 -21.45
N GLN A 38 4.39 7.72 -20.27
CA GLN A 38 4.46 8.47 -19.02
C GLN A 38 5.70 9.41 -18.96
N GLU A 39 6.82 8.97 -19.53
CA GLU A 39 8.04 9.77 -19.61
C GLU A 39 7.81 11.01 -20.48
N GLU A 40 7.26 10.85 -21.69
CA GLU A 40 6.98 11.98 -22.59
C GLU A 40 6.00 12.99 -21.98
N VAL A 41 5.00 12.50 -21.25
CA VAL A 41 4.04 13.35 -20.52
C VAL A 41 4.75 14.15 -19.43
N SER A 42 5.66 13.53 -18.68
CA SER A 42 6.43 14.18 -17.62
C SER A 42 7.45 15.17 -18.18
N ASP A 43 8.14 14.82 -19.26
CA ASP A 43 9.10 15.69 -19.95
C ASP A 43 8.41 16.91 -20.58
N SER A 44 7.20 16.73 -21.13
CA SER A 44 6.37 17.84 -21.61
C SER A 44 6.01 18.81 -20.49
N MET A 45 5.62 18.27 -19.33
CA MET A 45 5.27 19.09 -18.17
C MET A 45 6.50 19.82 -17.61
N LEU A 46 7.69 19.18 -17.62
CA LEU A 46 8.95 19.84 -17.28
C LEU A 46 9.24 21.03 -18.21
N CYS A 47 9.01 20.90 -19.51
CA CYS A 47 9.14 22.01 -20.45
C CYS A 47 8.18 23.17 -20.11
N ILE A 48 6.95 22.88 -19.70
CA ILE A 48 5.98 23.89 -19.25
C ILE A 48 6.47 24.59 -17.99
N PHE A 49 6.92 23.85 -16.98
CA PHE A 49 7.49 24.44 -15.77
C PHE A 49 8.67 25.35 -16.09
N LYS A 50 9.60 24.89 -16.95
CA LYS A 50 10.76 25.68 -17.39
C LYS A 50 10.36 26.96 -18.12
N ALA A 51 9.40 26.89 -19.03
CA ALA A 51 8.90 28.06 -19.76
C ALA A 51 8.20 29.07 -18.84
N LEU A 52 7.55 28.59 -17.79
CA LEU A 52 6.84 29.41 -16.81
C LEU A 52 7.71 29.89 -15.64
N ILE A 53 9.01 29.54 -15.58
CA ILE A 53 9.92 29.94 -14.47
C ILE A 53 9.78 31.41 -14.06
N PRO A 54 9.74 32.40 -14.98
CA PRO A 54 9.65 33.82 -14.60
C PRO A 54 8.32 34.19 -13.92
N SER A 55 7.30 33.33 -14.06
CA SER A 55 5.93 33.58 -13.61
C SER A 55 5.52 32.68 -12.44
N VAL A 56 6.19 31.54 -12.21
CA VAL A 56 5.83 30.66 -11.08
C VAL A 56 6.21 31.30 -9.76
N ARG A 57 5.40 31.03 -8.73
CA ARG A 57 5.74 31.46 -7.37
C ARG A 57 7.06 30.80 -6.95
N THR A 58 7.99 31.63 -6.51
CA THR A 58 9.27 31.21 -5.96
C THR A 58 9.16 31.12 -4.44
N GLY A 59 9.99 30.29 -3.83
CA GLY A 59 9.93 30.00 -2.39
C GLY A 59 9.55 28.55 -2.10
N ASN A 60 10.04 28.04 -0.96
CA ASN A 60 9.97 26.61 -0.64
C ASN A 60 8.54 26.07 -0.58
N THR A 61 7.60 26.80 0.03
CA THR A 61 6.20 26.37 0.13
C THR A 61 5.59 26.11 -1.25
N ALA A 62 5.73 27.06 -2.18
CA ALA A 62 5.21 26.92 -3.53
C ALA A 62 5.89 25.78 -4.31
N GLN A 63 7.22 25.62 -4.18
CA GLN A 63 7.94 24.52 -4.83
C GLN A 63 7.52 23.15 -4.29
N PHE A 64 7.29 23.05 -2.98
CA PHE A 64 6.80 21.84 -2.33
C PHE A 64 5.37 21.49 -2.78
N GLU A 65 4.53 22.51 -2.90
CA GLU A 65 3.18 22.45 -3.45
C GLU A 65 3.16 21.93 -4.90
N TYR A 66 3.99 22.48 -5.79
CA TYR A 66 4.13 22.00 -7.16
C TYR A 66 4.63 20.55 -7.22
N LEU A 67 5.66 20.22 -6.43
CA LEU A 67 6.19 18.86 -6.32
C LEU A 67 5.10 17.88 -5.90
N ARG A 68 4.37 18.20 -4.83
CA ARG A 68 3.27 17.37 -4.35
C ARG A 68 2.16 17.23 -5.38
N GLY A 69 1.78 18.29 -6.06
CA GLY A 69 0.79 18.25 -7.15
C GLY A 69 1.21 17.28 -8.27
N MET A 70 2.45 17.39 -8.74
CA MET A 70 2.95 16.51 -9.81
C MET A 70 3.05 15.05 -9.38
N VAL A 71 3.47 14.78 -8.14
CA VAL A 71 3.42 13.43 -7.56
C VAL A 71 1.97 12.93 -7.47
N SER A 72 1.02 13.79 -7.08
CA SER A 72 -0.43 13.47 -6.99
C SER A 72 -1.03 13.09 -8.35
N GLU A 73 -0.47 13.58 -9.44
CA GLU A 73 -0.94 13.27 -10.79
C GLU A 73 -0.21 12.06 -11.38
N GLY A 74 0.82 11.57 -10.68
CA GLY A 74 1.57 10.38 -11.04
C GLY A 74 2.72 10.65 -12.00
N HIS A 75 3.18 11.89 -12.12
CA HIS A 75 4.42 12.21 -12.84
C HIS A 75 5.65 11.63 -12.13
N GLN A 76 6.71 11.33 -12.89
CA GLN A 76 7.95 10.77 -12.35
C GLN A 76 9.18 11.25 -13.15
N GLY A 77 10.38 10.85 -12.74
CA GLY A 77 11.62 11.06 -13.48
C GLY A 77 12.07 12.52 -13.46
N LYS A 78 12.58 13.00 -14.61
CA LYS A 78 13.25 14.31 -14.73
C LYS A 78 12.43 15.48 -14.18
N LEU A 79 11.10 15.46 -14.35
CA LEU A 79 10.22 16.49 -13.79
C LEU A 79 10.31 16.53 -12.26
N ILE A 80 10.21 15.38 -11.61
CA ILE A 80 10.25 15.27 -10.15
C ILE A 80 11.64 15.59 -9.64
N HIS A 81 12.71 15.08 -10.29
CA HIS A 81 14.10 15.41 -9.94
C HIS A 81 14.34 16.93 -9.99
N TRP A 82 13.84 17.57 -11.05
CA TRP A 82 13.92 19.02 -11.21
C TRP A 82 13.17 19.76 -10.10
N LEU A 83 11.93 19.38 -9.79
CA LEU A 83 11.15 20.01 -8.72
C LEU A 83 11.81 19.83 -7.34
N VAL A 84 12.34 18.64 -7.05
CA VAL A 84 13.07 18.34 -5.80
C VAL A 84 14.29 19.26 -5.66
N SER A 85 15.05 19.47 -6.75
CA SER A 85 16.23 20.37 -6.77
C SER A 85 15.89 21.85 -6.49
N ARG A 86 14.63 22.26 -6.68
CA ARG A 86 14.18 23.65 -6.53
C ARG A 86 13.70 23.98 -5.12
N VAL A 87 13.32 22.97 -4.34
CA VAL A 87 13.09 23.13 -2.91
C VAL A 87 14.45 23.34 -2.25
N LYS A 88 14.59 24.29 -1.33
CA LYS A 88 15.81 24.53 -0.53
C LYS A 88 15.66 23.94 0.87
N GLY A 89 16.76 23.51 1.48
CA GLY A 89 16.77 22.99 2.85
C GLY A 89 16.21 21.57 2.99
N ALA A 90 15.81 21.18 4.19
CA ALA A 90 15.29 19.85 4.47
C ALA A 90 13.81 19.69 4.10
N PHE A 91 13.41 18.49 3.72
CA PHE A 91 12.00 18.12 3.47
C PHE A 91 11.31 17.76 4.79
N GLU A 92 11.00 18.80 5.59
CA GLU A 92 10.27 18.64 6.86
C GLU A 92 8.75 18.70 6.66
N ILE A 93 8.00 18.30 7.69
CA ILE A 93 6.54 18.47 7.71
C ILE A 93 6.26 19.97 7.78
N VAL A 94 5.62 20.50 6.74
CA VAL A 94 5.18 21.90 6.73
C VAL A 94 3.90 22.02 7.56
N ASN A 95 3.98 22.68 8.71
CA ASN A 95 2.81 23.06 9.51
C ASN A 95 1.85 23.90 8.65
N GLY A 96 0.58 23.49 8.58
CA GLY A 96 -0.47 24.15 7.78
C GLY A 96 -0.82 23.47 6.44
N SER A 97 -0.11 22.41 6.06
CA SER A 97 -0.55 21.56 4.95
C SER A 97 -1.77 20.72 5.35
N ILE A 98 -2.79 20.67 4.49
CA ILE A 98 -3.98 19.79 4.62
C ILE A 98 -3.59 18.30 4.78
N SER A 99 -2.33 17.91 4.54
CA SER A 99 -1.79 16.64 5.02
C SER A 99 -0.72 16.85 6.10
N SER A 100 -0.91 16.23 7.25
CA SER A 100 0.09 16.05 8.31
C SER A 100 1.25 15.10 7.93
N TYR A 101 1.27 14.57 6.70
CA TYR A 101 2.26 13.59 6.23
C TYR A 101 3.50 14.28 5.65
N SER A 102 4.69 13.72 5.90
CA SER A 102 5.92 14.17 5.25
C SER A 102 5.91 13.82 3.75
N LEU A 103 6.68 14.56 2.94
CA LEU A 103 6.79 14.26 1.50
C LEU A 103 7.23 12.82 1.23
N LEU A 104 8.10 12.28 2.09
CA LEU A 104 8.60 10.92 1.95
C LEU A 104 7.47 9.88 2.12
N HIS A 105 6.54 10.09 3.06
CA HIS A 105 5.31 9.27 3.16
C HIS A 105 4.48 9.39 1.90
N TYR A 106 4.38 10.61 1.36
CA TYR A 106 3.58 10.88 0.18
C TYR A 106 4.11 10.15 -1.07
N ILE A 107 5.41 10.23 -1.34
CA ILE A 107 6.03 9.57 -2.51
C ILE A 107 6.10 8.05 -2.35
N ILE A 108 6.35 7.54 -1.15
CA ILE A 108 6.31 6.09 -0.86
C ILE A 108 4.87 5.58 -1.03
N GLY A 109 3.88 6.28 -0.47
CA GLY A 109 2.47 5.97 -0.68
C GLY A 109 2.02 6.06 -2.14
N ALA A 110 2.71 6.85 -2.97
CA ALA A 110 2.52 6.93 -4.42
C ALA A 110 3.35 5.88 -5.22
N ARG A 111 3.98 4.92 -4.52
CA ARG A 111 4.80 3.81 -5.07
C ARG A 111 6.07 4.24 -5.81
N PHE A 112 6.67 5.36 -5.43
CA PHE A 112 7.93 5.80 -6.06
C PHE A 112 9.10 4.85 -5.78
N LEU A 113 9.06 4.06 -4.70
CA LEU A 113 10.05 3.01 -4.45
C LEU A 113 10.16 2.00 -5.60
N HIS A 114 9.08 1.78 -6.35
CA HIS A 114 9.09 0.91 -7.52
C HIS A 114 9.37 1.69 -8.82
N ARG A 115 8.85 2.91 -8.93
CA ARG A 115 8.77 3.65 -10.20
C ARG A 115 9.89 4.67 -10.43
N ASP A 116 10.45 5.22 -9.36
CA ASP A 116 11.43 6.29 -9.40
C ASP A 116 12.21 6.34 -8.07
N GLN A 117 13.05 5.31 -7.87
CA GLN A 117 13.88 5.17 -6.67
C GLN A 117 14.82 6.37 -6.47
N LEU A 118 15.27 6.99 -7.56
CA LEU A 118 16.14 8.16 -7.51
C LEU A 118 15.42 9.35 -6.85
N SER A 119 14.18 9.63 -7.22
CA SER A 119 13.38 10.67 -6.55
C SER A 119 13.22 10.39 -5.05
N VAL A 120 12.99 9.14 -4.66
CA VAL A 120 12.90 8.76 -3.24
C VAL A 120 14.22 9.03 -2.53
N LYS A 121 15.34 8.59 -3.12
CA LYS A 121 16.68 8.81 -2.59
C LYS A 121 17.00 10.30 -2.40
N MET A 122 16.74 11.12 -3.40
CA MET A 122 16.98 12.58 -3.33
C MET A 122 16.19 13.25 -2.20
N VAL A 123 14.95 12.82 -1.97
CA VAL A 123 14.12 13.34 -0.86
C VAL A 123 14.62 12.80 0.48
N MET A 124 14.96 11.52 0.54
CA MET A 124 15.47 10.85 1.73
C MET A 124 16.78 11.45 2.25
N GLU A 125 17.75 11.71 1.37
CA GLU A 125 19.03 12.36 1.70
C GLU A 125 18.87 13.77 2.28
N ARG A 126 17.71 14.40 2.02
CA ARG A 126 17.36 15.73 2.49
C ARG A 126 16.26 15.71 3.55
N THR A 127 15.96 14.55 4.14
CA THR A 127 14.97 14.39 5.20
C THR A 127 15.69 14.16 6.53
N ASN A 128 15.50 15.05 7.50
CA ASN A 128 16.21 15.01 8.78
C ASN A 128 15.77 13.85 9.69
N ASN A 129 14.52 13.38 9.54
CA ASN A 129 13.98 12.31 10.36
C ASN A 129 13.14 11.34 9.51
N LEU A 130 13.64 10.12 9.36
CA LEU A 130 12.97 9.04 8.62
C LEU A 130 11.91 8.31 9.47
N HIS A 131 11.98 8.44 10.79
CA HIS A 131 11.12 7.76 11.75
C HIS A 131 9.89 8.58 12.13
N ILE A 132 9.60 9.64 11.35
CA ILE A 132 8.39 10.42 11.54
C ILE A 132 7.20 9.47 11.37
N CYS A 133 6.40 9.38 12.42
CA CYS A 133 5.11 8.72 12.40
C CYS A 133 4.04 9.82 12.39
N PRO A 134 3.56 10.24 11.20
CA PRO A 134 2.50 11.22 11.14
C PRO A 134 1.25 10.62 11.78
N GLY A 135 0.67 11.34 12.75
CA GLY A 135 -0.60 10.97 13.34
C GLY A 135 -1.72 10.90 12.29
N TYR A 136 -2.92 10.51 12.72
CA TYR A 136 -4.11 10.50 11.85
C TYR A 136 -4.26 11.86 11.16
N GLY A 137 -3.89 11.93 9.88
CA GLY A 137 -4.07 13.16 9.10
C GLY A 137 -5.51 13.34 8.68
N SER A 138 -5.76 14.40 7.90
CA SER A 138 -7.05 14.69 7.24
C SER A 138 -7.57 13.56 6.34
N TRP A 139 -6.76 12.52 6.14
CA TRP A 139 -7.12 11.28 5.44
C TRP A 139 -7.73 10.20 6.36
N GLY A 140 -7.75 10.44 7.69
CA GLY A 140 -8.68 9.97 8.74
C GLY A 140 -8.98 8.48 8.90
N ARG A 141 -8.60 7.63 7.95
CA ARG A 141 -8.99 6.22 7.86
C ARG A 141 -7.80 5.27 8.00
N TYR A 142 -6.58 5.79 7.99
CA TYR A 142 -5.36 4.99 8.05
C TYR A 142 -4.68 5.23 9.37
N GLN A 143 -4.33 4.13 10.05
CA GLN A 143 -3.51 4.17 11.26
C GLN A 143 -2.18 4.90 10.96
N PRO A 144 -1.58 5.55 11.96
CA PRO A 144 -0.22 6.07 11.84
C PRO A 144 0.73 4.99 11.34
N GLN A 145 1.60 5.32 10.39
CA GLN A 145 2.54 4.38 9.79
C GLN A 145 3.90 5.04 9.68
N THR A 146 4.96 4.32 10.04
CA THR A 146 6.33 4.70 9.63
C THR A 146 6.51 4.39 8.14
N LEU A 147 7.58 4.91 7.56
CA LEU A 147 7.95 4.60 6.18
C LEU A 147 8.20 3.10 5.96
N THR A 148 8.75 2.41 6.97
CA THR A 148 8.95 0.96 6.91
C THR A 148 7.62 0.22 6.87
N VAL A 149 6.65 0.62 7.70
CA VAL A 149 5.30 0.02 7.70
C VAL A 149 4.61 0.24 6.35
N LEU A 150 4.75 1.42 5.74
CA LEU A 150 4.26 1.68 4.39
C LEU A 150 4.94 0.79 3.33
N ALA A 151 6.24 0.54 3.47
CA ALA A 151 6.98 -0.33 2.57
C ALA A 151 6.61 -1.82 2.74
N MET A 152 6.14 -2.24 3.92
CA MET A 152 5.70 -3.62 4.22
C MET A 152 4.35 -4.02 3.59
N TYR A 153 3.74 -3.16 2.75
CA TYR A 153 2.50 -3.52 2.05
C TYR A 153 2.73 -4.56 0.94
N ASP A 154 3.89 -4.54 0.31
CA ASP A 154 4.29 -5.57 -0.65
C ASP A 154 5.81 -5.72 -0.71
N GLN A 155 6.25 -6.88 -1.20
CA GLN A 155 7.66 -7.24 -1.22
C GLN A 155 8.53 -6.30 -2.07
N GLU A 156 8.03 -5.83 -3.22
CA GLU A 156 8.79 -4.96 -4.12
C GLU A 156 9.11 -3.62 -3.43
N MET A 157 8.13 -3.08 -2.70
CA MET A 157 8.28 -1.87 -1.92
C MET A 157 9.29 -2.05 -0.77
N LEU A 158 9.16 -3.10 0.05
CA LEU A 158 10.11 -3.33 1.16
C LEU A 158 11.53 -3.58 0.64
N THR A 159 11.69 -4.36 -0.43
CA THR A 159 13.00 -4.66 -1.01
C THR A 159 13.69 -3.39 -1.50
N SER A 160 12.95 -2.51 -2.17
CA SER A 160 13.45 -1.22 -2.63
C SER A 160 13.80 -0.29 -1.47
N TRP A 161 12.97 -0.28 -0.41
CA TRP A 161 13.23 0.49 0.81
C TRP A 161 14.51 0.04 1.51
N ARG A 162 14.71 -1.27 1.69
CA ARG A 162 15.93 -1.86 2.27
C ARG A 162 17.17 -1.43 1.49
N LYS A 163 17.10 -1.53 0.15
CA LYS A 163 18.19 -1.12 -0.73
C LYS A 163 18.54 0.36 -0.54
N LEU A 164 17.54 1.25 -0.47
CA LEU A 164 17.78 2.69 -0.26
C LEU A 164 18.37 3.00 1.12
N LEU A 165 17.94 2.32 2.17
CA LEU A 165 18.53 2.46 3.51
C LEU A 165 20.03 2.09 3.51
N GLN A 166 20.39 1.02 2.80
CA GLN A 166 21.78 0.60 2.63
C GLN A 166 22.59 1.61 1.79
N GLU A 167 22.05 2.05 0.65
CA GLU A 167 22.72 3.02 -0.23
C GLU A 167 22.97 4.38 0.44
N THR A 168 22.04 4.81 1.29
CA THR A 168 22.14 6.05 2.08
C THR A 168 22.92 5.83 3.38
N LYS A 169 23.59 4.68 3.54
CA LYS A 169 24.49 4.33 4.65
C LYS A 169 23.85 4.51 6.02
N GLN A 170 22.56 4.19 6.15
CA GLN A 170 21.91 4.18 7.46
C GLN A 170 22.51 3.08 8.33
N ASP A 171 22.84 3.40 9.58
CA ASP A 171 23.15 2.36 10.57
C ASP A 171 21.88 1.57 10.86
N MET A 172 21.86 0.31 10.46
CA MET A 172 20.65 -0.50 10.55
C MET A 172 20.25 -0.86 11.98
N ASN A 173 21.21 -0.95 12.91
CA ASN A 173 20.88 -1.19 14.31
C ASN A 173 20.19 0.04 14.90
N VAL A 174 20.76 1.23 14.69
CA VAL A 174 20.21 2.50 15.16
C VAL A 174 18.86 2.78 14.51
N PHE A 175 18.75 2.54 13.20
CA PHE A 175 17.50 2.71 12.46
C PHE A 175 16.38 1.82 13.03
N ILE A 176 16.66 0.53 13.28
CA ILE A 176 15.68 -0.40 13.85
C ILE A 176 15.25 0.02 15.25
N GLU A 177 16.17 0.48 16.10
CA GLU A 177 15.84 0.99 17.44
C GLU A 177 14.87 2.18 17.34
N ARG A 178 15.16 3.16 16.48
CA ARG A 178 14.30 4.33 16.29
C ARG A 178 12.94 3.99 15.67
N GLU A 179 12.87 2.97 14.81
CA GLU A 179 11.59 2.45 14.30
C GLU A 179 10.73 1.83 15.42
N LEU A 180 11.35 1.15 16.39
CA LEU A 180 10.66 0.59 17.54
C LEU A 180 10.22 1.69 18.53
N ASP A 181 11.03 2.72 18.71
CA ASP A 181 10.71 3.89 19.55
C ASP A 181 9.47 4.66 19.05
N ALA A 182 9.15 4.56 17.74
CA ALA A 182 7.92 5.09 17.18
C ALA A 182 6.65 4.31 17.62
N LYS A 183 6.80 3.21 18.37
CA LYS A 183 5.77 2.38 19.03
C LYS A 183 4.75 1.64 18.15
N ILE A 184 4.68 1.91 16.84
CA ILE A 184 3.74 1.21 15.94
C ILE A 184 4.13 -0.26 15.75
N LEU A 185 5.38 -0.52 15.43
CA LEU A 185 5.87 -1.87 15.15
C LEU A 185 5.84 -2.74 16.41
N THR A 186 6.19 -2.18 17.58
CA THR A 186 6.09 -2.90 18.86
C THR A 186 4.64 -3.26 19.20
N SER A 187 3.68 -2.36 18.98
CA SER A 187 2.25 -2.66 19.21
C SER A 187 1.68 -3.76 18.31
N THR A 188 2.37 -4.07 17.21
CA THR A 188 1.97 -5.12 16.28
C THR A 188 2.84 -6.37 16.40
N GLY A 189 3.60 -6.52 17.49
CA GLY A 189 4.38 -7.72 17.82
C GLY A 189 5.80 -7.76 17.26
N TRP A 190 6.30 -6.70 16.62
CA TRP A 190 7.68 -6.66 16.15
C TRP A 190 8.65 -6.35 17.28
N THR A 191 9.74 -7.11 17.33
CA THR A 191 10.89 -6.92 18.21
C THR A 191 12.12 -6.52 17.41
N LYS A 192 13.17 -6.03 18.10
CA LYS A 192 14.47 -5.75 17.48
C LYS A 192 15.04 -6.95 16.73
N ALA A 193 14.92 -8.16 17.29
CA ALA A 193 15.39 -9.38 16.64
C ALA A 193 14.61 -9.67 15.35
N THR A 194 13.28 -9.64 15.40
CA THR A 194 12.42 -9.91 14.22
C THR A 194 12.58 -8.85 13.12
N LEU A 195 12.79 -7.57 13.48
CA LEU A 195 13.09 -6.54 12.48
C LEU A 195 14.48 -6.74 11.86
N LYS A 196 15.50 -7.09 12.65
CA LYS A 196 16.81 -7.45 12.09
C LYS A 196 16.70 -8.60 11.08
N ALA A 197 15.96 -9.64 11.45
CA ALA A 197 15.68 -10.76 10.57
C ALA A 197 14.99 -10.30 9.30
N LEU A 198 13.95 -9.46 9.39
CA LEU A 198 13.26 -8.89 8.23
C LEU A 198 14.21 -8.15 7.27
N PHE A 199 15.09 -7.31 7.81
CA PHE A 199 16.06 -6.54 7.03
C PHE A 199 17.16 -7.38 6.38
N GLN A 200 17.29 -8.65 6.77
CA GLN A 200 18.27 -9.60 6.24
C GLN A 200 17.62 -10.73 5.42
N TYR A 201 16.33 -10.99 5.62
CA TYR A 201 15.59 -12.08 4.99
C TYR A 201 15.64 -11.98 3.46
N HIS A 202 15.80 -13.13 2.80
CA HIS A 202 15.70 -13.25 1.35
C HIS A 202 14.29 -13.68 0.98
N PHE A 203 13.55 -12.83 0.26
CA PHE A 203 12.18 -13.13 -0.12
C PHE A 203 12.13 -13.84 -1.48
N ASP A 204 11.61 -15.06 -1.49
CA ASP A 204 11.49 -15.89 -2.69
C ASP A 204 10.12 -15.79 -3.39
N THR A 205 9.23 -14.90 -2.93
CA THR A 205 7.92 -14.76 -3.58
C THR A 205 8.12 -14.26 -5.02
N PRO A 206 7.57 -14.96 -6.02
CA PRO A 206 7.66 -14.54 -7.42
C PRO A 206 7.11 -13.12 -7.58
N GLY A 207 7.63 -12.30 -8.49
CA GLY A 207 7.06 -10.97 -8.79
C GLY A 207 5.57 -11.02 -9.17
N TYR A 208 4.84 -9.91 -8.98
CA TYR A 208 3.44 -9.85 -9.41
C TYR A 208 3.33 -9.59 -10.91
N ASN A 209 2.84 -10.60 -11.63
CA ASN A 209 2.66 -10.59 -13.08
C ASN A 209 1.23 -10.19 -13.52
N GLY A 210 0.36 -9.82 -12.57
CA GLY A 210 -1.00 -9.40 -12.88
C GLY A 210 -1.08 -7.96 -13.40
N LYS A 211 -2.30 -7.53 -13.71
CA LYS A 211 -2.56 -6.18 -14.25
C LYS A 211 -2.18 -5.11 -13.22
N ARG A 212 -1.47 -4.08 -13.68
CA ARG A 212 -1.14 -2.89 -12.88
C ARG A 212 -1.79 -1.64 -13.46
N ALA A 213 -2.08 -0.68 -12.59
CA ALA A 213 -2.42 0.67 -12.98
C ALA A 213 -1.18 1.38 -13.53
N PHE A 214 -1.38 2.47 -14.27
CA PHE A 214 -0.28 3.27 -14.84
C PHE A 214 0.74 3.72 -13.78
N ASN A 215 0.28 3.88 -12.53
CA ASN A 215 1.08 4.28 -11.38
C ASN A 215 1.68 3.09 -10.60
N GLY A 216 1.78 1.91 -11.22
CA GLY A 216 2.48 0.74 -10.69
C GLY A 216 1.73 -0.02 -9.60
N PHE A 217 0.50 0.37 -9.25
CA PHE A 217 -0.31 -0.35 -8.28
C PHE A 217 -0.93 -1.60 -8.89
N PRO A 218 -0.90 -2.75 -8.21
CA PRO A 218 -1.51 -3.97 -8.69
C PRO A 218 -3.05 -3.89 -8.64
N GLN A 219 -3.70 -4.65 -9.53
CA GLN A 219 -5.13 -4.85 -9.46
C GLN A 219 -5.45 -5.65 -8.19
N CYS A 220 -6.54 -5.30 -7.50
CA CYS A 220 -7.04 -6.17 -6.46
C CYS A 220 -7.65 -7.43 -7.08
N ASP A 221 -7.11 -8.60 -6.76
CA ASP A 221 -7.56 -9.90 -7.28
C ASP A 221 -9.00 -10.22 -6.84
N ARG A 222 -9.40 -9.73 -5.66
CA ARG A 222 -10.74 -9.97 -5.10
C ARG A 222 -11.83 -9.16 -5.79
N CYS A 223 -11.68 -7.83 -5.90
CA CYS A 223 -12.75 -6.94 -6.38
C CYS A 223 -12.46 -6.25 -7.73
N GLY A 224 -11.33 -6.60 -8.36
CA GLY A 224 -10.87 -6.01 -9.63
C GLY A 224 -10.52 -4.52 -9.55
N HIS A 225 -10.47 -3.93 -8.35
CA HIS A 225 -10.26 -2.49 -8.18
C HIS A 225 -8.84 -2.08 -8.55
N LEU A 226 -8.73 -1.40 -9.70
CA LEU A 226 -7.49 -0.87 -10.26
C LEU A 226 -7.36 0.66 -10.15
N ASN A 227 -8.49 1.37 -9.99
CA ASN A 227 -8.50 2.83 -9.93
C ASN A 227 -7.90 3.32 -8.62
N ILE A 228 -6.94 4.24 -8.67
CA ILE A 228 -6.36 4.80 -7.45
C ILE A 228 -6.25 6.31 -7.60
N VAL A 229 -6.75 6.99 -6.58
CA VAL A 229 -6.46 8.42 -6.38
C VAL A 229 -5.08 8.48 -5.73
N ILE A 230 -4.07 8.86 -6.51
CA ILE A 230 -2.71 9.02 -6.00
C ILE A 230 -2.73 10.08 -4.89
N GLY A 231 -2.08 9.77 -3.77
CA GLY A 231 -2.09 10.61 -2.58
C GLY A 231 -3.15 10.30 -1.53
N MET A 232 -4.09 9.37 -1.80
CA MET A 232 -5.03 8.86 -0.79
C MET A 232 -4.54 7.58 -0.07
N MET A 233 -3.27 7.17 -0.23
CA MET A 233 -2.66 5.99 0.41
C MET A 233 -3.52 4.71 0.39
N ARG A 234 -4.34 4.52 -0.67
CA ARG A 234 -5.01 3.25 -0.95
C ARG A 234 -4.01 2.26 -1.53
N LEU A 235 -3.08 1.82 -0.69
CA LEU A 235 -2.14 0.77 -1.02
C LEU A 235 -2.88 -0.56 -1.27
N LYS A 236 -2.19 -1.45 -1.97
CA LYS A 236 -2.60 -2.84 -2.11
C LYS A 236 -1.65 -3.66 -1.26
N MET A 237 -2.16 -4.72 -0.67
CA MET A 237 -1.36 -5.61 0.14
C MET A 237 -1.12 -6.91 -0.60
N ASP A 238 0.12 -7.38 -0.59
CA ASP A 238 0.51 -8.72 -1.03
C ASP A 238 0.31 -9.70 0.13
N LEU A 239 -0.74 -10.53 0.08
CA LEU A 239 -1.09 -11.45 1.17
C LEU A 239 -0.05 -12.56 1.37
N GLU A 240 0.65 -12.99 0.31
CA GLU A 240 1.70 -14.00 0.44
C GLU A 240 2.91 -13.40 1.17
N PHE A 241 3.25 -12.17 0.82
CA PHE A 241 4.26 -11.43 1.56
C PHE A 241 3.84 -11.17 3.02
N ARG A 242 2.56 -10.84 3.28
CA ARG A 242 2.06 -10.70 4.66
C ARG A 242 2.18 -12.00 5.45
N ARG A 243 2.02 -13.16 4.83
CA ARG A 243 2.27 -14.47 5.47
C ARG A 243 3.74 -14.58 5.91
N GLN A 244 4.68 -14.28 5.03
CA GLN A 244 6.12 -14.27 5.37
C GLN A 244 6.45 -13.27 6.48
N LEU A 245 5.87 -12.07 6.45
CA LEU A 245 6.04 -11.09 7.53
C LEU A 245 5.58 -11.64 8.88
N ARG A 246 4.49 -12.42 8.92
CA ARG A 246 4.05 -13.08 10.16
C ARG A 246 5.02 -14.14 10.61
N GLU A 247 5.47 -15.00 9.70
CA GLU A 247 6.44 -16.05 10.04
C GLU A 247 7.71 -15.46 10.65
N ILE A 248 8.21 -14.35 10.10
CA ILE A 248 9.35 -13.62 10.66
C ILE A 248 9.01 -13.03 12.03
N ARG A 249 7.80 -12.51 12.20
CA ARG A 249 7.34 -11.86 13.44
C ARG A 249 7.06 -12.84 14.58
N THR A 250 6.45 -13.99 14.29
CA THR A 250 5.97 -14.98 15.27
C THR A 250 6.91 -16.18 15.41
N GLY A 251 7.85 -16.36 14.49
CA GLY A 251 8.81 -17.48 14.52
C GLY A 251 9.77 -17.39 15.71
N PRO A 252 10.36 -18.53 16.14
CA PRO A 252 11.43 -18.53 17.14
C PRO A 252 12.58 -17.66 16.63
N ALA A 253 13.08 -16.78 17.50
CA ALA A 253 14.08 -15.75 17.22
C ALA A 253 15.10 -16.15 16.13
N TYR A 254 14.95 -15.59 14.94
CA TYR A 254 15.97 -15.59 13.91
C TYR A 254 17.21 -14.83 14.45
N THR A 255 18.18 -15.57 15.01
CA THR A 255 19.54 -15.07 15.21
C THR A 255 20.33 -15.35 13.93
N PRO A 256 20.87 -14.32 13.24
CA PRO A 256 21.67 -14.53 12.05
C PRO A 256 23.10 -14.88 12.49
N SER A 257 23.43 -16.17 12.48
CA SER A 257 24.81 -16.65 12.49
C SER A 257 25.18 -16.99 11.04
N SER A 258 26.03 -16.14 10.44
CA SER A 258 26.56 -16.39 9.10
C SER A 258 27.73 -17.36 9.19
N SER A 259 27.54 -18.59 8.73
CA SER A 259 28.63 -19.44 8.28
C SER A 259 28.38 -19.86 6.84
N HIS A 260 29.15 -19.28 5.92
CA HIS A 260 29.20 -19.75 4.53
C HIS A 260 30.00 -21.05 4.48
N THR A 261 29.32 -22.19 4.49
CA THR A 261 29.94 -23.46 4.11
C THR A 261 29.53 -23.78 2.68
N LYS A 262 30.49 -23.72 1.75
CA LYS A 262 30.32 -24.26 0.41
C LYS A 262 30.33 -25.79 0.50
N ALA A 263 29.19 -26.43 0.25
CA ALA A 263 29.17 -27.85 -0.09
C ALA A 263 29.51 -27.97 -1.58
N ALA A 264 30.63 -28.62 -1.88
CA ALA A 264 30.93 -29.10 -3.21
C ALA A 264 29.98 -30.26 -3.52
N GLU A 265 29.06 -30.07 -4.47
CA GLU A 265 28.86 -30.96 -5.64
C GLU A 265 27.63 -30.62 -6.48
N ASP A 266 26.73 -29.75 -6.03
CA ASP A 266 25.72 -29.12 -6.90
C ASP A 266 25.69 -27.62 -6.60
N GLY A 267 25.94 -26.79 -7.60
CA GLY A 267 26.12 -25.33 -7.50
C GLY A 267 24.94 -24.50 -6.96
N SER A 268 24.00 -25.12 -6.23
CA SER A 268 22.97 -24.46 -5.45
C SER A 268 23.51 -24.06 -4.07
N THR A 269 23.55 -22.75 -3.81
CA THR A 269 23.94 -22.23 -2.49
C THR A 269 22.73 -22.31 -1.57
N TRP A 270 22.65 -23.36 -0.75
CA TRP A 270 21.68 -23.39 0.35
C TRP A 270 22.32 -22.69 1.55
N THR A 271 21.73 -21.57 1.98
CA THR A 271 22.03 -20.95 3.27
C THR A 271 21.52 -21.88 4.37
N VAL A 272 22.41 -22.66 4.98
CA VAL A 272 22.13 -23.41 6.20
C VAL A 272 22.20 -22.42 7.37
N ILE A 273 21.10 -22.31 8.13
CA ILE A 273 20.99 -21.41 9.29
C ILE A 273 21.40 -22.19 10.54
N VAL A 274 22.31 -21.62 11.32
CA VAL A 274 22.89 -22.22 12.53
C VAL A 274 22.58 -21.32 13.72
N ASP A 275 22.38 -21.87 14.92
CA ASP A 275 22.18 -21.07 16.13
C ASP A 275 23.51 -20.59 16.78
N GLU A 276 23.43 -19.83 17.88
CA GLU A 276 24.58 -19.31 18.63
C GLU A 276 25.48 -20.41 19.25
N SER A 277 24.97 -21.64 19.34
CA SER A 277 25.69 -22.82 19.84
C SER A 277 26.28 -23.69 18.72
N GLY A 278 26.18 -23.27 17.45
CA GLY A 278 26.69 -24.04 16.32
C GLY A 278 25.81 -25.24 15.94
N ASN A 279 24.60 -25.35 16.50
CA ASN A 279 23.67 -26.40 16.16
C ASN A 279 22.81 -25.96 14.97
N THR A 280 22.59 -26.87 14.03
CA THR A 280 21.60 -26.69 12.97
C THR A 280 20.24 -26.48 13.62
N LEU A 281 19.61 -25.33 13.35
CA LEU A 281 18.21 -25.14 13.73
C LEU A 281 17.43 -26.30 13.10
N PRO A 282 16.53 -26.97 13.85
CA PRO A 282 15.65 -27.94 13.23
C PRO A 282 14.96 -27.20 12.09
N ASN A 283 15.15 -27.70 10.86
CA ASN A 283 14.39 -27.28 9.71
C ASN A 283 12.96 -27.19 10.21
N SER A 284 12.43 -25.97 10.37
CA SER A 284 11.02 -25.80 10.59
C SER A 284 10.41 -26.57 9.44
N GLN A 285 9.75 -27.71 9.72
CA GLN A 285 9.00 -28.43 8.71
C GLN A 285 8.26 -27.34 7.96
N GLN A 286 8.60 -27.12 6.69
CA GLN A 286 8.03 -26.04 5.90
C GLN A 286 6.54 -26.20 6.05
N LYS A 287 5.91 -25.32 6.82
CA LYS A 287 4.48 -25.41 7.08
C LYS A 287 3.88 -25.16 5.71
N ILE A 288 3.43 -26.23 5.05
CA ILE A 288 2.89 -26.14 3.69
C ILE A 288 1.54 -25.46 3.84
N TRP A 289 1.55 -24.14 3.74
CA TRP A 289 0.34 -23.37 3.78
C TRP A 289 -0.44 -23.59 2.49
N PRO A 290 -1.77 -23.72 2.57
CA PRO A 290 -2.59 -23.78 1.36
C PRO A 290 -2.42 -22.50 0.54
N PRO A 291 -2.56 -22.58 -0.79
CA PRO A 291 -2.47 -21.42 -1.66
C PRO A 291 -3.55 -20.40 -1.27
N LEU A 292 -3.17 -19.12 -1.25
CA LEU A 292 -4.12 -18.05 -0.98
C LEU A 292 -5.06 -17.85 -2.18
N PRO A 293 -6.36 -17.61 -1.95
CA PRO A 293 -7.31 -17.36 -3.03
C PRO A 293 -7.09 -16.02 -3.72
N TYR A 294 -6.38 -15.10 -3.07
CA TYR A 294 -6.04 -13.78 -3.58
C TYR A 294 -4.57 -13.50 -3.24
N ARG A 295 -3.84 -12.88 -4.16
CA ARG A 295 -2.49 -12.41 -3.89
C ARG A 295 -2.48 -10.95 -3.49
N PHE A 296 -3.05 -10.07 -4.33
CA PHE A 296 -3.16 -8.64 -4.03
C PHE A 296 -4.57 -8.21 -3.68
N VAL A 297 -4.74 -7.55 -2.53
CA VAL A 297 -6.04 -7.05 -2.06
C VAL A 297 -6.00 -5.57 -1.69
N CYS A 298 -7.17 -4.92 -1.62
CA CYS A 298 -7.27 -3.58 -1.04
C CYS A 298 -6.80 -3.62 0.42
N SER A 299 -5.99 -2.63 0.83
CA SER A 299 -5.54 -2.51 2.21
C SER A 299 -6.63 -2.15 3.20
N ASP A 300 -7.66 -1.45 2.73
CA ASP A 300 -8.82 -1.05 3.50
C ASP A 300 -10.00 -1.97 3.16
N LYS A 301 -10.97 -1.45 2.42
CA LYS A 301 -12.18 -2.17 2.03
C LYS A 301 -12.15 -2.39 0.52
N CYS A 302 -12.48 -3.61 0.12
CA CYS A 302 -12.88 -3.87 -1.25
C CYS A 302 -14.15 -3.08 -1.60
N LYS A 303 -14.52 -3.07 -2.89
CA LYS A 303 -15.74 -2.38 -3.36
C LYS A 303 -17.02 -2.81 -2.62
N ASP A 304 -17.02 -4.01 -2.05
CA ASP A 304 -18.12 -4.55 -1.27
C ASP A 304 -18.13 -4.18 0.22
N GLY A 305 -17.18 -3.35 0.66
CA GLY A 305 -17.06 -2.93 2.06
C GLY A 305 -16.31 -3.91 2.95
N VAL A 306 -15.89 -5.05 2.41
CA VAL A 306 -15.16 -6.10 3.14
C VAL A 306 -13.67 -5.78 3.18
N SER A 307 -13.08 -5.82 4.39
CA SER A 307 -11.64 -5.69 4.61
C SER A 307 -11.00 -7.07 4.70
N VAL A 308 -10.20 -7.41 3.69
CA VAL A 308 -9.41 -8.65 3.72
C VAL A 308 -8.23 -8.51 4.68
N HIS A 309 -7.76 -7.28 4.91
CA HIS A 309 -6.72 -6.99 5.88
C HIS A 309 -7.12 -7.40 7.29
N ASP A 310 -8.28 -6.94 7.75
CA ASP A 310 -8.77 -7.23 9.10
C ASP A 310 -9.00 -8.73 9.28
N VAL A 311 -9.54 -9.39 8.24
CA VAL A 311 -9.75 -10.84 8.24
C VAL A 311 -8.41 -11.56 8.35
N PHE A 312 -7.42 -11.15 7.55
CA PHE A 312 -6.08 -11.73 7.56
C PHE A 312 -5.45 -11.55 8.93
N GLU A 313 -5.34 -10.33 9.48
CA GLU A 313 -4.62 -9.97 10.72
C GLU A 313 -5.27 -10.41 12.03
N ASN A 314 -6.38 -11.13 12.00
CA ASN A 314 -6.87 -11.80 13.20
C ASN A 314 -5.87 -12.89 13.61
N ASP A 315 -5.38 -12.84 14.86
CA ASP A 315 -4.33 -13.69 15.44
C ASP A 315 -4.72 -15.18 15.62
N LEU A 316 -5.63 -15.70 14.79
CA LEU A 316 -5.97 -17.11 14.75
C LEU A 316 -4.85 -17.87 14.02
N GLU A 317 -4.46 -19.04 14.55
CA GLU A 317 -3.39 -19.86 13.97
C GLU A 317 -3.72 -20.40 12.57
N ASP A 318 -5.02 -20.49 12.24
CA ASP A 318 -5.53 -20.91 10.96
C ASP A 318 -5.64 -19.75 9.96
N LEU A 319 -5.34 -20.03 8.69
CA LEU A 319 -5.63 -19.07 7.63
C LEU A 319 -7.13 -18.78 7.61
N PRO A 320 -7.53 -17.50 7.73
CA PRO A 320 -8.94 -17.16 7.84
C PRO A 320 -9.66 -17.51 6.54
N VAL A 321 -10.91 -17.92 6.65
CA VAL A 321 -11.76 -18.15 5.48
C VAL A 321 -11.97 -16.82 4.76
N PHE A 322 -11.31 -16.67 3.61
CA PHE A 322 -11.40 -15.43 2.85
C PHE A 322 -12.79 -15.27 2.23
N PRO A 323 -13.48 -14.15 2.51
CA PRO A 323 -14.83 -13.94 1.99
C PRO A 323 -14.82 -13.75 0.47
N ILE A 324 -15.60 -14.56 -0.24
CA ILE A 324 -15.82 -14.41 -1.70
C ILE A 324 -16.35 -13.01 -2.00
N TYR A 325 -15.86 -12.37 -3.07
CA TYR A 325 -16.37 -11.08 -3.51
C TYR A 325 -17.82 -11.15 -3.95
N VAL A 326 -18.63 -10.19 -3.49
CA VAL A 326 -20.03 -10.04 -3.89
C VAL A 326 -20.20 -8.70 -4.60
N SER A 327 -20.52 -8.74 -5.89
CA SER A 327 -20.81 -7.52 -6.65
C SER A 327 -22.01 -6.77 -6.06
N GLU A 328 -22.12 -5.47 -6.32
CA GLU A 328 -23.22 -4.64 -5.81
C GLU A 328 -24.61 -5.19 -6.17
N GLY A 329 -24.79 -5.75 -7.38
CA GLY A 329 -26.03 -6.43 -7.76
C GLY A 329 -26.29 -7.76 -7.04
N GLY A 330 -25.25 -8.40 -6.48
CA GLY A 330 -25.36 -9.65 -5.72
C GLY A 330 -25.65 -9.46 -4.23
N ARG A 331 -25.46 -8.26 -3.67
CA ARG A 331 -25.67 -7.99 -2.23
C ARG A 331 -27.13 -8.07 -1.81
N PRO A 332 -28.10 -7.47 -2.53
CA PRO A 332 -29.52 -7.65 -2.21
C PRO A 332 -29.90 -9.12 -2.28
N ARG A 333 -29.47 -9.84 -3.33
CA ARG A 333 -29.76 -11.26 -3.51
C ARG A 333 -29.21 -12.14 -2.39
N ARG A 334 -27.98 -11.91 -1.91
CA ARG A 334 -27.42 -12.63 -0.75
C ARG A 334 -28.09 -12.23 0.57
N HIS A 335 -28.49 -10.97 0.72
CA HIS A 335 -29.26 -10.55 1.89
C HIS A 335 -30.62 -11.24 1.93
N TYR A 336 -31.34 -11.29 0.80
CA TYR A 336 -32.58 -12.06 0.66
C TYR A 336 -32.38 -13.56 0.89
N LEU A 337 -31.28 -14.15 0.38
CA LEU A 337 -30.98 -15.57 0.64
C LEU A 337 -30.65 -15.84 2.11
N ARG A 338 -29.90 -14.96 2.79
CA ARG A 338 -29.65 -15.10 4.23
C ARG A 338 -30.92 -14.93 5.06
N LEU A 339 -31.77 -13.96 4.72
CA LEU A 339 -33.08 -13.80 5.36
C LEU A 339 -33.93 -15.06 5.15
N ALA A 340 -33.93 -15.63 3.94
CA ALA A 340 -34.63 -16.89 3.67
C ALA A 340 -34.01 -18.10 4.40
N GLU A 341 -32.69 -18.15 4.58
CA GLU A 341 -31.99 -19.17 5.37
C GLU A 341 -32.26 -19.02 6.89
N GLU A 342 -32.43 -17.79 7.37
CA GLU A 342 -32.83 -17.50 8.75
C GLU A 342 -34.31 -17.83 8.96
N GLU A 343 -35.20 -17.48 8.03
CA GLU A 343 -36.63 -17.85 8.06
C GLU A 343 -36.85 -19.38 7.98
N THR A 344 -36.05 -20.09 7.18
CA THR A 344 -36.14 -21.57 7.12
C THR A 344 -35.59 -22.25 8.38
N LYS A 345 -34.66 -21.63 9.10
CA LYS A 345 -34.27 -22.09 10.45
C LYS A 345 -35.41 -21.93 11.47
N TYR A 346 -36.23 -20.89 11.34
CA TYR A 346 -37.44 -20.73 12.18
C TYR A 346 -38.57 -21.69 11.80
N LEU A 347 -38.69 -22.12 10.54
CA LEU A 347 -39.68 -23.12 10.13
C LEU A 347 -39.37 -24.55 10.59
N ASN A 348 -38.09 -24.87 10.86
CA ASN A 348 -37.66 -26.21 11.27
C ASN A 348 -37.62 -26.41 12.80
N HIS A 349 -38.12 -25.46 13.59
CA HIS A 349 -38.46 -25.71 14.98
C HIS A 349 -39.95 -26.01 15.04
N THR A 350 -40.27 -27.30 15.17
CA THR A 350 -41.60 -27.86 15.42
C THR A 350 -42.45 -26.93 16.30
N MET A 351 -43.52 -26.36 15.72
CA MET A 351 -44.67 -25.95 16.52
C MET A 351 -45.29 -27.23 17.11
N PRO A 352 -45.30 -27.42 18.43
CA PRO A 352 -46.08 -28.48 19.04
C PRO A 352 -47.55 -28.03 19.00
N GLY A 353 -48.37 -28.71 18.20
CA GLY A 353 -49.82 -28.57 18.23
C GLY A 353 -50.41 -27.81 17.04
N ALA A 354 -50.59 -28.50 15.92
CA ALA A 354 -51.63 -28.14 14.94
C ALA A 354 -52.18 -29.42 14.29
N PHE A 355 -53.16 -29.99 14.98
CA PHE A 355 -54.27 -30.84 14.52
C PHE A 355 -54.02 -31.86 13.39
N THR A 356 -54.03 -33.15 13.78
CA THR A 356 -54.44 -34.26 12.90
C THR A 356 -55.94 -34.15 12.59
N PRO A 357 -56.36 -34.32 11.33
CA PRO A 357 -57.77 -34.30 10.97
C PRO A 357 -58.36 -35.71 11.12
N GLU A 358 -59.14 -35.95 12.17
CA GLU A 358 -60.09 -37.08 12.20
C GLU A 358 -61.16 -36.88 13.29
N CYS A 359 -62.41 -36.86 12.82
CA CYS A 359 -63.67 -37.11 13.54
C CYS A 359 -64.18 -36.09 14.57
N LEU A 360 -65.18 -35.28 14.15
CA LEU A 360 -66.52 -35.31 14.75
C LEU A 360 -67.54 -34.54 13.90
N ASP A 361 -68.43 -35.30 13.27
CA ASP A 361 -69.77 -34.86 12.87
C ASP A 361 -70.51 -34.25 14.06
N VAL A 362 -70.91 -32.98 13.98
CA VAL A 362 -72.16 -32.50 14.59
C VAL A 362 -72.75 -31.40 13.69
N HIS A 363 -73.81 -31.78 12.99
CA HIS A 363 -74.84 -30.89 12.48
C HIS A 363 -75.34 -29.95 13.59
N ILE A 364 -75.36 -28.63 13.39
CA ILE A 364 -76.49 -27.72 13.72
C ILE A 364 -76.44 -26.51 12.78
N CYS A 365 -77.46 -26.40 11.91
CA CYS A 365 -77.85 -25.20 11.16
C CYS A 365 -78.50 -24.14 12.07
N ILE A 366 -78.81 -22.96 11.48
CA ILE A 366 -79.78 -21.91 11.87
C ILE A 366 -79.05 -20.61 12.32
N TRP A 367 -79.16 -19.43 11.69
CA TRP A 367 -80.03 -18.85 10.65
C TRP A 367 -79.23 -18.31 9.46
#